data_AF-A0A662JPG4-F1
#
_entry.id   AF-A0A662JPG4-F1
#
_cell.length_a   1.000
_cell.length_b   1.000
_cell.length_c   1.000
_cell.angle_alpha   90.00
_cell.angle_beta   90.00
_cell.angle_gamma   90.00
#
_symmetry.space_group_name_H-M   'P 1'
#
loop_
_entity.id
_entity.type
_entity.pdbx_description
1 polymer ?
#
loop_
_entity_poly.entity_id
_entity_poly.type
_entity_poly.pdbx_seq_one_letter_code
_entity_poly.pdbx_strand_id
1 'polypeptide(L)'
;MSNPIEGLVKKVWNTLANSSPGRIQYANVVIRSKELRELEALRLDLDEKLNYTIGRLGVTSLCHGGYRIEVNSPMGFPWRDVIIMLIANGYKVTVERINDRYVLEAQLHVRR
;
A
#
# COMPACT_ATOMS: atom_id res chain seq x y z
N MET A 1 18.55 -17.10 -28.80
CA MET A 1 17.44 -16.18 -29.12
C MET A 1 17.25 -15.28 -27.91
N SER A 2 17.53 -13.98 -28.02
CA SER A 2 17.40 -13.05 -26.89
C SER A 2 15.93 -12.84 -26.52
N ASN A 3 15.64 -12.82 -25.22
CA ASN A 3 14.28 -12.68 -24.70
C ASN A 3 13.74 -11.27 -25.06
N PRO A 4 12.57 -11.15 -25.72
CA PRO A 4 12.02 -9.85 -26.13
C PRO A 4 11.80 -8.87 -24.96
N ILE A 5 11.64 -9.38 -23.73
CA ILE A 5 11.55 -8.55 -22.52
C ILE A 5 12.89 -7.89 -22.17
N GLU A 6 14.01 -8.60 -22.32
CA GLU A 6 15.35 -8.05 -22.04
C GLU A 6 15.71 -6.91 -23.01
N GLY A 7 15.27 -7.01 -24.26
CA GLY A 7 15.43 -5.94 -25.26
C GLY A 7 14.66 -4.67 -24.88
N LEU A 8 13.44 -4.84 -24.36
CA LEU A 8 12.61 -3.74 -23.91
C LEU A 8 13.21 -3.05 -22.67
N VAL A 9 13.66 -3.84 -21.68
CA VAL A 9 14.28 -3.36 -20.45
C VAL A 9 15.56 -2.57 -20.75
N LYS A 10 16.43 -3.08 -21.62
CA LYS A 10 17.65 -2.37 -22.04
C LYS A 10 17.33 -1.06 -22.78
N LYS A 11 16.31 -1.05 -23.63
CA LYS A 11 15.91 0.16 -24.37
C LYS A 11 15.37 1.24 -23.42
N VAL A 12 14.53 0.85 -22.45
CA VAL A 12 14.02 1.77 -21.43
C VAL A 12 15.17 2.29 -20.55
N TRP A 13 16.06 1.42 -20.08
CA TRP A 13 17.21 1.81 -19.26
C TRP A 13 18.13 2.79 -19.98
N ASN A 14 18.46 2.54 -21.25
CA ASN A 14 19.31 3.43 -22.05
C ASN A 14 18.62 4.78 -22.33
N THR A 15 17.29 4.81 -22.43
CA THR A 15 16.52 6.06 -22.61
C THR A 15 16.52 6.89 -21.33
N LEU A 16 16.39 6.24 -20.18
CA LEU A 16 16.44 6.88 -18.86
C LEU A 16 17.85 7.36 -18.51
N ALA A 17 18.89 6.56 -18.83
CA ALA A 17 20.29 6.91 -18.59
C ALA A 17 20.75 8.13 -19.41
N ASN A 18 20.18 8.33 -20.60
CA ASN A 18 20.46 9.49 -21.46
C ASN A 18 19.56 10.70 -21.16
N SER A 19 18.67 10.60 -20.18
CA SER A 19 17.80 11.71 -19.76
C SER A 19 18.50 12.54 -18.68
N SER A 20 18.45 13.87 -18.79
CA SER A 20 19.03 14.77 -17.79
C SER A 20 18.48 14.47 -16.38
N PRO A 21 19.29 14.60 -15.31
CA PRO A 21 18.90 14.23 -13.94
C PRO A 21 17.53 14.77 -13.49
N GLY A 22 17.16 15.97 -13.95
CA GLY A 22 15.85 16.56 -13.70
C GLY A 22 14.67 15.73 -14.20
N ARG A 23 14.73 15.14 -15.41
CA ARG A 23 13.60 14.38 -15.99
C ARG A 23 13.32 13.07 -15.24
N ILE A 24 14.37 12.39 -14.78
CA ILE A 24 14.24 11.17 -13.95
C ILE A 24 13.58 11.54 -12.62
N GLN A 25 13.96 12.68 -12.04
CA GLN A 25 13.37 13.16 -10.79
C GLN A 25 11.90 13.54 -10.96
N TYR A 26 11.51 14.23 -12.04
CA TYR A 26 10.10 14.54 -12.31
C TYR A 26 9.25 13.28 -12.52
N ALA A 27 9.72 12.29 -13.29
CA ALA A 27 8.99 11.04 -13.48
C ALA A 27 8.77 10.31 -12.15
N ASN A 28 9.81 10.23 -11.30
CA ASN A 28 9.71 9.62 -9.98
C ASN A 28 8.75 10.37 -9.04
N VAL A 29 8.74 11.71 -9.10
CA VAL A 29 7.81 12.55 -8.32
C VAL A 29 6.36 12.35 -8.79
N VAL A 30 6.11 12.32 -10.10
CA VAL A 30 4.77 12.14 -10.66
C VAL A 30 4.25 10.73 -10.38
N ILE A 31 5.08 9.68 -10.51
CA ILE A 31 4.70 8.31 -10.18
C ILE A 31 4.33 8.19 -8.70
N ARG A 32 5.17 8.72 -7.79
CA ARG A 32 4.87 8.77 -6.35
C ARG A 32 3.58 9.52 -6.04
N SER A 33 3.28 10.59 -6.78
CA SER A 33 2.05 11.37 -6.60
C SER A 33 0.80 10.58 -7.01
N LYS A 34 0.91 9.70 -8.00
CA LYS A 34 -0.22 8.87 -8.46
C LYS A 34 -0.45 7.70 -7.52
N GLU A 35 0.61 6.99 -7.12
CA GLU A 35 0.53 5.88 -6.16
C GLU A 35 -0.07 6.34 -4.83
N LEU A 36 0.35 7.49 -4.31
CA LEU A 36 -0.19 8.05 -3.09
C LEU A 36 -1.69 8.40 -3.25
N ARG A 37 -2.08 9.03 -4.36
CA ARG A 37 -3.49 9.35 -4.64
C ARG A 37 -4.37 8.10 -4.71
N GLU A 38 -3.86 7.00 -5.25
CA GLU A 38 -4.60 5.73 -5.32
C GLU A 38 -4.79 5.10 -3.93
N LEU A 39 -3.81 5.24 -3.04
CA LEU A 39 -3.91 4.82 -1.64
C LEU A 39 -4.84 5.72 -0.81
N GLU A 40 -4.85 7.02 -1.10
CA GLU A 40 -5.70 8.02 -0.44
C GLU A 40 -7.13 8.07 -0.98
N ALA A 41 -7.44 7.28 -2.02
CA ALA A 41 -8.77 7.25 -2.61
C ALA A 41 -9.79 6.66 -1.61
N LEU A 42 -10.92 7.36 -1.46
CA LEU A 42 -12.09 6.83 -0.75
C LEU A 42 -12.66 5.63 -1.51
N ARG A 43 -12.96 4.56 -0.78
CA ARG A 43 -13.32 3.26 -1.34
C ARG A 43 -14.58 2.71 -0.69
N LEU A 44 -15.56 2.40 -1.54
CA LEU A 44 -16.75 1.64 -1.15
C LEU A 44 -16.44 0.14 -1.03
N ASP A 45 -15.39 -0.32 -1.71
CA ASP A 45 -14.88 -1.70 -1.77
C ASP A 45 -13.72 -1.95 -0.79
N LEU A 46 -13.65 -1.21 0.32
CA LEU A 46 -12.50 -1.22 1.22
C LEU A 46 -12.19 -2.64 1.76
N ASP A 47 -13.21 -3.43 2.07
CA ASP A 47 -13.06 -4.82 2.55
C ASP A 47 -12.31 -5.69 1.53
N GLU A 48 -12.76 -5.67 0.28
CA GLU A 48 -12.16 -6.45 -0.81
C GLU A 48 -10.72 -5.98 -1.05
N LYS A 49 -10.50 -4.66 -1.04
CA LYS A 49 -9.17 -4.09 -1.26
C LYS A 49 -8.19 -4.41 -0.13
N LEU A 50 -8.64 -4.40 1.12
CA LEU A 50 -7.82 -4.81 2.27
C LEU A 50 -7.46 -6.29 2.17
N ASN A 51 -8.44 -7.15 1.88
CA ASN A 51 -8.20 -8.58 1.72
C ASN A 51 -7.23 -8.89 0.57
N TYR A 52 -7.37 -8.20 -0.57
CA TYR A 52 -6.44 -8.32 -1.69
C TYR A 52 -5.02 -7.87 -1.31
N THR A 53 -4.91 -6.71 -0.66
CA THR A 53 -3.61 -6.12 -0.31
C THR A 53 -2.87 -6.95 0.74
N ILE A 54 -3.60 -7.41 1.77
CA ILE A 54 -3.04 -8.19 2.88
C ILE A 54 -2.77 -9.64 2.43
N GLY A 55 -3.69 -10.24 1.69
CA GLY A 55 -3.60 -11.61 1.22
C GLY A 55 -3.23 -12.58 2.35
N ARG A 56 -2.18 -13.38 2.14
CA ARG A 56 -1.69 -14.36 3.14
C ARG A 56 -0.87 -13.77 4.29
N LEU A 57 -0.56 -12.48 4.24
CA LEU A 57 0.37 -11.83 5.19
C LEU A 57 -0.30 -11.44 6.51
N GLY A 58 -1.63 -11.53 6.56
CA GLY A 58 -2.43 -11.28 7.75
C GLY A 58 -3.86 -11.75 7.56
N VAL A 59 -4.69 -11.48 8.56
CA VAL A 59 -6.12 -11.80 8.55
C VAL A 59 -6.88 -10.56 8.96
N THR A 60 -7.86 -10.17 8.13
CA THR A 60 -8.76 -9.05 8.41
C THR A 60 -10.05 -9.57 9.03
N SER A 61 -10.54 -8.91 10.08
CA SER A 61 -11.82 -9.20 10.71
C SER A 61 -12.59 -7.90 10.96
N LEU A 62 -13.89 -7.90 10.72
CA LEU A 62 -14.76 -6.78 11.05
C LEU A 62 -15.05 -6.81 12.56
N CYS A 63 -14.88 -5.67 13.23
CA CYS A 63 -15.08 -5.53 14.67
C CYS A 63 -15.76 -4.19 14.97
N HIS A 64 -17.03 -4.22 15.40
CA HIS A 64 -17.78 -3.05 15.88
C HIS A 64 -17.77 -1.83 14.92
N GLY A 65 -17.91 -2.06 13.62
CA GLY A 65 -17.86 -0.98 12.61
C GLY A 65 -16.45 -0.50 12.26
N GLY A 66 -15.43 -1.26 12.65
CA GLY A 66 -14.04 -1.08 12.28
C GLY A 66 -13.36 -2.39 11.87
N TYR A 67 -12.04 -2.38 11.81
CA TYR A 67 -11.23 -3.54 11.43
C TYR A 67 -10.29 -3.95 12.54
N ARG A 68 -10.12 -5.25 12.69
CA ARG A 68 -8.97 -5.86 13.38
C ARG A 68 -8.17 -6.62 12.34
N ILE A 69 -6.89 -6.32 12.23
CA ILE A 69 -5.99 -6.99 11.28
C ILE A 69 -4.85 -7.63 12.06
N GLU A 70 -4.79 -8.95 12.04
CA GLU A 70 -3.69 -9.71 12.64
C GLU A 70 -2.59 -9.93 11.60
N VAL A 71 -1.35 -9.60 11.95
CA VAL A 71 -0.20 -9.70 11.04
C VAL A 71 0.52 -11.02 11.26
N ASN A 72 0.52 -11.87 10.24
CA ASN A 72 1.21 -13.17 10.26
C ASN A 72 2.70 -13.03 9.92
N SER A 73 3.04 -12.14 8.99
CA SER A 73 4.43 -11.93 8.53
C SER A 73 4.80 -10.44 8.54
N PRO A 74 5.31 -9.91 9.67
CA PRO A 74 5.57 -8.48 9.84
C PRO A 74 6.53 -7.90 8.80
N MET A 75 7.55 -8.64 8.37
CA MET A 75 8.56 -8.12 7.43
C MET A 75 8.04 -8.00 6.00
N GLY A 76 7.05 -8.82 5.62
CA GLY A 76 6.43 -8.77 4.29
C GLY A 76 5.14 -7.96 4.25
N PHE A 77 4.56 -7.65 5.42
CA PHE A 77 3.26 -6.99 5.52
C PHE A 77 3.28 -5.59 4.88
N PRO A 78 2.28 -5.22 4.06
CA PRO A 78 2.24 -3.93 3.38
C PRO A 78 1.74 -2.80 4.31
N TRP A 79 2.52 -2.52 5.37
CA TRP A 79 2.17 -1.57 6.44
C TRP A 79 1.69 -0.22 5.93
N ARG A 80 2.50 0.40 5.07
CA ARG A 80 2.24 1.73 4.52
C ARG A 80 0.90 1.76 3.82
N ASP A 81 0.66 0.82 2.92
CA ASP A 81 -0.50 0.81 2.04
C ASP A 81 -1.78 0.56 2.85
N VAL A 82 -1.75 -0.39 3.79
CA VAL A 82 -2.87 -0.69 4.68
C VAL A 82 -3.21 0.49 5.60
N ILE A 83 -2.21 1.10 6.24
CA ILE A 83 -2.42 2.23 7.16
C ILE A 83 -2.97 3.44 6.41
N ILE A 84 -2.41 3.79 5.25
CA ILE A 84 -2.88 4.93 4.46
C ILE A 84 -4.31 4.68 3.98
N MET A 85 -4.63 3.51 3.43
CA MET A 85 -5.99 3.19 2.98
C MET A 85 -7.01 3.32 4.12
N LEU A 86 -6.72 2.81 5.31
CA LEU A 86 -7.61 2.91 6.47
C LEU A 86 -7.81 4.38 6.91
N ILE A 87 -6.72 5.15 7.04
CA ILE A 87 -6.80 6.55 7.44
C ILE A 87 -7.57 7.39 6.42
N ALA A 88 -7.30 7.18 5.13
CA ALA A 88 -8.00 7.87 4.05
C ALA A 88 -9.51 7.61 4.07
N ASN A 89 -9.92 6.42 4.50
CA ASN A 89 -11.33 6.02 4.65
C ASN A 89 -11.93 6.36 6.02
N GLY A 90 -11.29 7.25 6.79
CA GLY A 90 -11.86 7.79 8.03
C GLY A 90 -11.62 6.94 9.28
N TYR A 91 -10.74 5.94 9.22
CA TYR A 91 -10.40 5.14 10.38
C TYR A 91 -9.18 5.71 11.11
N LYS A 92 -9.24 5.74 12.44
CA LYS A 92 -8.05 5.86 13.28
C LYS A 92 -7.44 4.48 13.45
N VAL A 93 -6.17 4.35 13.12
CA VAL A 93 -5.43 3.09 13.21
C VAL A 93 -4.49 3.11 14.41
N THR A 94 -4.57 2.08 15.24
CA THR A 94 -3.62 1.77 16.32
C THR A 94 -2.87 0.51 15.94
N VAL A 95 -1.56 0.47 16.19
CA VAL A 95 -0.73 -0.72 16.00
C VAL A 95 -0.25 -1.19 17.36
N GLU A 96 -0.53 -2.44 17.69
CA GLU A 96 -0.19 -3.05 18.99
C GLU A 96 0.55 -4.36 18.78
N ARG A 97 1.31 -4.79 19.80
CA ARG A 97 1.90 -6.13 19.85
C ARG A 97 1.21 -6.92 20.96
N ILE A 98 0.44 -7.94 20.58
CA ILE A 98 -0.35 -8.78 21.49
C ILE A 98 0.09 -10.23 21.29
N ASN A 99 0.47 -10.92 22.36
CA ASN A 99 0.90 -12.33 22.33
C ASN A 99 1.92 -12.62 21.22
N ASP A 100 2.93 -11.76 21.12
CA ASP A 100 4.01 -11.84 20.12
C ASP A 100 3.60 -11.63 18.65
N ARG A 101 2.37 -11.15 18.40
CA ARG A 101 1.90 -10.78 17.06
C ARG A 101 1.58 -9.31 16.99
N TYR A 102 1.79 -8.72 15.82
CA TYR A 102 1.30 -7.37 15.57
C TYR A 102 -0.17 -7.40 15.18
N VAL A 103 -0.93 -6.48 15.74
CA VAL A 103 -2.35 -6.29 15.47
C VAL A 103 -2.57 -4.83 15.12
N LEU A 104 -3.28 -4.57 14.01
CA LEU A 104 -3.81 -3.25 13.71
C LEU A 104 -5.28 -3.23 14.12
N GLU A 105 -5.64 -2.26 14.94
CA GLU A 105 -7.04 -1.93 15.23
C GLU A 105 -7.39 -0.64 14.51
N ALA A 106 -8.42 -0.68 13.68
CA ALA A 106 -8.93 0.47 12.95
C ALA A 106 -10.34 0.76 13.44
N GLN A 107 -10.54 1.92 14.06
CA GLN A 107 -11.84 2.35 14.55
C GLN A 107 -12.33 3.56 13.77
N LEU A 108 -13.61 3.58 13.40
CA LEU A 108 -14.17 4.70 12.67
C LEU A 108 -14.02 5.97 13.52
N HIS A 109 -13.23 6.90 13.00
CA HIS A 109 -13.02 8.18 13.66
C HIS A 109 -13.92 9.20 12.99
N VAL A 110 -15.11 9.38 13.55
CA VAL A 110 -15.99 10.47 13.14
C VAL A 110 -15.28 11.78 13.47
N ARG A 111 -14.66 12.40 12.46
CA ARG A 111 -14.20 13.79 12.57
C ARG A 111 -15.47 14.63 12.80
N ARG A 112 -15.64 15.12 14.03
CA ARG A 112 -16.64 16.14 14.36
C ARG A 112 -16.24 17.47 13.75
#